data_AF-A0A8S0QUH1-F1
#
_entry.id   AF-A0A8S0QUH1-F1
#
_cell.length_a   1.000
_cell.length_b   1.000
_cell.length_c   1.000
_cell.angle_alpha   90.00
_cell.angle_beta   90.00
_cell.angle_gamma   90.00
#
_symmetry.space_group_name_H-M   'P 1'
#
loop_
_entity.id
_entity.type
_entity.pdbx_description
1 polymer ?
#
loop_
_entity_poly.entity_id
_entity_poly.type
_entity_poly.pdbx_seq_one_letter_code
_entity_poly.pdbx_strand_id
1 'polypeptide(L)'
;METQGEDGHPYIPRDLKLPGYVPVSLSQSTIISVFGISSLLVVSFMWILSGRFPKMSKTERRLMCWWIFTGLTHIILEGYFVFSPEFYKEKTSFYPAEVWKEYSKGDSRYAARDSCVVTVEGITAVLEGPASLLAVYAIATKKSYRYTLQLSISLGQLYGTAVYFLTSYLEGDNFAASMYHYYAYYIIANASWVVIPTIISIYCWKKISAALQLQELKKTKLR
;
A
#
# COMPACT_ATOMS: atom_id res chain seq x y z
N MET A 1 41.91 -2.03 -16.83
CA MET A 1 41.27 -0.71 -16.69
C MET A 1 40.04 -0.76 -17.60
N GLU A 2 38.95 -1.34 -17.11
CA GLU A 2 37.71 -1.48 -17.87
C GLU A 2 36.83 -0.27 -17.56
N THR A 3 36.60 0.55 -18.59
CA THR A 3 35.54 1.56 -18.60
C THR A 3 34.20 0.82 -18.67
N GLN A 4 33.65 0.44 -17.52
CA GLN A 4 32.25 0.06 -17.41
C GLN A 4 31.41 1.29 -17.77
N GLY A 5 30.57 1.14 -18.78
CA GLY A 5 29.73 2.21 -19.30
C GLY A 5 28.90 2.85 -18.20
N GLU A 6 28.71 4.17 -18.31
CA GLU A 6 27.61 4.86 -17.65
C GLU A 6 26.29 4.22 -18.12
N ASP A 7 25.85 3.16 -17.44
CA ASP A 7 24.56 2.51 -17.72
C ASP A 7 23.44 3.48 -17.36
N GLY A 8 23.01 4.27 -18.36
CA GLY A 8 22.01 5.32 -18.18
C GLY A 8 20.66 4.75 -17.74
N HIS A 9 20.21 5.14 -16.56
CA HIS A 9 18.87 4.84 -16.04
C HIS A 9 18.00 6.11 -15.97
N PRO A 10 16.65 5.97 -15.95
CA PRO A 10 15.75 7.11 -15.94
C PRO A 10 15.61 7.79 -14.56
N TYR A 11 16.10 7.15 -13.51
CA TYR A 11 15.94 7.56 -12.10
C TYR A 11 16.79 8.78 -11.71
N ILE A 12 16.41 9.40 -10.59
CA ILE A 12 17.03 10.58 -9.99
C ILE A 12 17.54 10.22 -8.58
N PRO A 13 18.78 10.56 -8.21
CA PRO A 13 19.74 11.32 -9.01
C PRO A 13 20.39 10.50 -10.14
N ARG A 14 20.90 11.17 -11.17
CA ARG A 14 21.41 10.53 -12.41
C ARG A 14 22.72 9.77 -12.22
N ASP A 15 23.43 10.03 -11.13
CA ASP A 15 24.68 9.39 -10.75
C ASP A 15 24.50 8.16 -9.86
N LEU A 16 23.24 7.79 -9.54
CA LEU A 16 22.89 6.57 -8.83
C LEU A 16 23.52 5.35 -9.51
N LYS A 17 24.07 4.43 -8.72
CA LYS A 17 24.78 3.26 -9.24
C LYS A 17 23.84 2.05 -9.23
N LEU A 18 23.33 1.71 -10.41
CA LEU A 18 22.49 0.53 -10.63
C LEU A 18 23.17 -0.45 -11.59
N PRO A 19 24.22 -1.17 -11.14
CA PRO A 19 24.93 -2.10 -11.99
C PRO A 19 23.99 -3.18 -12.52
N GLY A 20 24.02 -3.43 -13.83
CA GLY A 20 23.13 -4.42 -14.45
C GLY A 20 21.67 -3.99 -14.55
N TYR A 21 21.40 -2.68 -14.49
CA TYR A 21 20.08 -2.12 -14.74
C TYR A 21 19.50 -2.59 -16.07
N VAL A 22 18.25 -3.06 -16.01
CA VAL A 22 17.47 -3.45 -17.19
C VAL A 22 16.26 -2.52 -17.28
N PRO A 23 16.09 -1.78 -18.40
CA PRO A 23 14.92 -0.94 -18.62
C PRO A 23 13.59 -1.69 -18.49
N VAL A 24 12.53 -0.95 -18.18
CA VAL A 24 11.17 -1.49 -18.24
C VAL A 24 10.87 -1.95 -19.68
N SER A 25 10.42 -3.19 -19.81
CA SER A 25 10.05 -3.85 -21.06
C SER A 25 8.56 -3.67 -21.38
N LEU A 26 7.71 -3.63 -20.35
CA LEU A 26 6.27 -3.43 -20.49
C LEU A 26 5.96 -1.95 -20.69
N SER A 27 4.96 -1.66 -21.52
CA SER A 27 4.45 -0.30 -21.64
C SER A 27 3.74 0.13 -20.35
N GLN A 28 3.78 1.42 -20.05
CA GLN A 28 3.09 2.00 -18.89
C GLN A 28 1.58 1.66 -18.89
N SER A 29 0.93 1.71 -20.05
CA SER A 29 -0.50 1.39 -20.18
C SER A 29 -0.77 -0.08 -19.87
N THR A 30 0.11 -1.00 -20.27
CA THR A 30 0.04 -2.42 -19.90
C THR A 30 0.12 -2.59 -18.38
N ILE A 31 1.09 -1.94 -17.73
CA ILE A 31 1.29 -2.03 -16.28
C ILE A 31 0.04 -1.53 -15.54
N ILE A 32 -0.44 -0.34 -15.88
CA ILE A 32 -1.63 0.27 -15.25
C ILE A 32 -2.88 -0.58 -15.53
N SER A 33 -3.05 -1.11 -16.75
CA SER A 33 -4.23 -1.91 -17.11
C SER A 33 -4.27 -3.22 -16.35
N VAL A 34 -3.14 -3.93 -16.22
CA VAL A 34 -3.07 -5.18 -15.46
C VAL A 34 -3.33 -4.91 -13.98
N PHE A 35 -2.75 -3.85 -13.40
CA PHE A 35 -3.02 -3.45 -12.02
C PHE A 35 -4.51 -3.14 -11.82
N GLY A 36 -5.09 -2.30 -12.69
CA GLY A 36 -6.48 -1.87 -12.60
C GLY A 36 -7.47 -3.02 -12.75
N ILE A 37 -7.28 -3.90 -13.74
CA ILE A 37 -8.12 -5.08 -13.96
C ILE A 37 -8.01 -6.04 -12.78
N SER A 38 -6.79 -6.35 -12.32
CA SER A 38 -6.59 -7.23 -11.17
C SER A 38 -7.25 -6.70 -9.91
N SER A 39 -7.10 -5.39 -9.65
CA SER A 39 -7.74 -4.71 -8.52
C SER A 39 -9.26 -4.77 -8.60
N LEU A 40 -9.82 -4.52 -9.80
CA LEU A 40 -11.25 -4.61 -10.04
C LEU A 40 -11.78 -6.04 -9.82
N LEU A 41 -11.06 -7.05 -10.28
CA LEU A 41 -11.42 -8.46 -10.08
C LEU A 41 -11.43 -8.82 -8.59
N VAL A 42 -10.39 -8.44 -7.84
CA VAL A 42 -10.31 -8.66 -6.38
C VAL A 42 -11.46 -7.99 -5.65
N VAL A 43 -11.71 -6.70 -5.94
CA VAL A 43 -12.78 -5.92 -5.30
C VAL A 43 -14.15 -6.49 -5.65
N SER A 44 -14.38 -6.85 -6.92
CA SER A 44 -15.65 -7.43 -7.38
C SER A 44 -15.90 -8.80 -6.76
N PHE A 45 -14.88 -9.65 -6.70
CA PHE A 45 -14.94 -10.95 -6.03
C PHE A 45 -15.34 -10.77 -4.56
N MET A 46 -14.66 -9.88 -3.83
CA MET A 46 -14.98 -9.63 -2.42
C MET A 46 -16.36 -9.00 -2.25
N TRP A 47 -16.80 -8.14 -3.17
CA TRP A 47 -18.13 -7.56 -3.13
C TRP A 47 -19.22 -8.63 -3.28
N ILE A 48 -19.04 -9.58 -4.21
CA ILE A 48 -19.96 -10.71 -4.42
C ILE A 48 -19.92 -11.64 -3.21
N LEU A 49 -18.73 -12.05 -2.77
CA LEU A 49 -18.55 -12.93 -1.62
C LEU A 49 -19.16 -12.35 -0.34
N SER A 50 -18.91 -11.06 -0.06
CA SER A 50 -19.44 -10.37 1.11
C SER A 50 -20.98 -10.31 1.12
N GLY A 51 -21.61 -10.33 -0.06
CA GLY A 51 -23.06 -10.39 -0.22
C GLY A 51 -23.70 -11.72 0.16
N ARG A 52 -22.90 -12.79 0.25
CA ARG A 52 -23.36 -14.13 0.68
C ARG A 52 -23.46 -14.26 2.20
N PHE A 53 -22.86 -13.35 2.96
CA PHE A 53 -22.93 -13.38 4.43
C PHE A 53 -24.22 -12.71 4.94
N PRO A 54 -25.04 -13.40 5.75
CA PRO A 54 -26.28 -12.84 6.27
C PRO A 54 -25.99 -11.69 7.24
N LYS A 55 -26.83 -10.64 7.19
CA LYS A 55 -26.77 -9.47 8.10
C LYS A 55 -25.44 -8.69 7.99
N MET A 56 -24.87 -8.58 6.79
CA MET A 56 -23.71 -7.73 6.49
C MET A 56 -24.16 -6.37 5.96
N SER A 57 -23.72 -5.28 6.60
CA SER A 57 -24.07 -3.92 6.15
C SER A 57 -23.27 -3.53 4.89
N LYS A 58 -23.81 -2.60 4.08
CA LYS A 58 -23.10 -2.04 2.91
C LYS A 58 -21.74 -1.43 3.30
N THR A 59 -21.63 -0.86 4.50
CA THR A 59 -20.37 -0.31 5.00
C THR A 59 -19.35 -1.40 5.30
N GLU A 60 -19.75 -2.48 5.99
CA GLU A 60 -18.86 -3.63 6.24
C GLU A 60 -18.37 -4.26 4.93
N ARG A 61 -19.25 -4.38 3.92
CA ARG A 61 -18.86 -4.88 2.59
C ARG A 61 -17.82 -3.99 1.90
N ARG A 62 -17.99 -2.66 1.94
CA ARG A 62 -17.01 -1.70 1.41
C ARG A 62 -15.66 -1.79 2.13
N LEU A 63 -15.70 -1.92 3.46
CA LEU A 63 -14.48 -2.11 4.27
C LEU A 63 -13.77 -3.41 3.91
N MET A 64 -14.50 -4.52 3.74
CA MET A 64 -13.92 -5.79 3.28
C MET A 64 -13.24 -5.65 1.91
N CYS A 65 -13.86 -4.94 0.95
CA CYS A 65 -13.26 -4.66 -0.35
C CYS A 65 -11.98 -3.82 -0.24
N TRP A 66 -11.96 -2.80 0.62
CA TRP A 66 -10.75 -2.01 0.86
C TRP A 66 -9.64 -2.87 1.48
N TRP A 67 -9.94 -3.64 2.52
CA TRP A 67 -8.94 -4.41 3.25
C TRP A 67 -8.36 -5.58 2.45
N ILE A 68 -9.15 -6.24 1.59
CA ILE A 68 -8.60 -7.27 0.70
C ILE A 68 -7.68 -6.66 -0.35
N PHE A 69 -8.06 -5.52 -0.94
CA PHE A 69 -7.25 -4.82 -1.92
C PHE A 69 -5.91 -4.38 -1.30
N THR A 70 -6.01 -3.69 -0.16
CA THR A 70 -4.88 -3.22 0.63
C THR A 70 -3.95 -4.37 1.05
N GLY A 71 -4.52 -5.44 1.62
CA GLY A 71 -3.75 -6.58 2.09
C GLY A 71 -2.98 -7.28 0.97
N LEU A 72 -3.59 -7.45 -0.20
CA LEU A 72 -2.92 -8.06 -1.35
C LEU A 72 -1.87 -7.13 -1.96
N THR A 73 -2.09 -5.82 -2.01
CA THR A 73 -1.08 -4.85 -2.47
C THR A 73 0.17 -4.92 -1.60
N HIS A 74 0.01 -4.84 -0.28
CA HIS A 74 1.13 -4.93 0.66
C HIS A 74 1.88 -6.27 0.56
N ILE A 75 1.15 -7.40 0.51
CA ILE A 75 1.80 -8.72 0.47
C ILE A 75 2.47 -9.00 -0.88
N ILE A 76 1.80 -8.69 -2.00
CA ILE A 76 2.25 -9.12 -3.33
C ILE A 76 3.20 -8.09 -3.93
N LEU A 77 2.82 -6.80 -3.97
CA LEU A 77 3.65 -5.78 -4.61
C LEU A 77 4.77 -5.34 -3.70
N GLU A 78 4.45 -4.83 -2.50
CA GLU A 78 5.46 -4.30 -1.57
C GLU A 78 6.33 -5.42 -1.02
N GLY A 79 5.73 -6.58 -0.71
CA GLY A 79 6.48 -7.78 -0.35
C GLY A 79 7.48 -8.19 -1.43
N TYR A 80 7.10 -8.16 -2.72
CA TYR A 80 8.04 -8.41 -3.79
C TYR A 80 9.19 -7.41 -3.81
N PHE A 81 8.90 -6.10 -3.66
CA PHE A 81 9.95 -5.06 -3.59
C PHE A 81 10.92 -5.30 -2.42
N VAL A 82 10.39 -5.61 -1.24
CA VAL A 82 11.20 -5.81 -0.03
C VAL A 82 12.12 -7.01 -0.18
N PHE A 83 11.59 -8.14 -0.66
CA PHE A 83 12.29 -9.42 -0.75
C PHE A 83 13.04 -9.65 -2.07
N SER A 84 12.91 -8.75 -3.05
CA SER A 84 13.63 -8.79 -4.33
C SER A 84 14.47 -7.52 -4.51
N PRO A 85 15.56 -7.33 -3.73
CA PRO A 85 16.35 -6.09 -3.75
C PRO A 85 16.94 -5.77 -5.13
N GLU A 86 17.15 -6.79 -5.96
CA GLU A 86 17.74 -6.71 -7.29
C GLU A 86 16.69 -6.67 -8.42
N PHE A 87 15.43 -6.30 -8.13
CA PHE A 87 14.34 -6.31 -9.12
C PHE A 87 14.65 -5.51 -10.40
N TYR A 88 15.50 -4.48 -10.31
CA TYR A 88 15.91 -3.66 -11.45
C TYR A 88 16.85 -4.39 -12.42
N LYS A 89 17.43 -5.54 -12.03
CA LYS A 89 18.25 -6.43 -12.88
C LYS A 89 17.41 -7.47 -13.62
N GLU A 90 16.12 -7.58 -13.32
CA GLU A 90 15.25 -8.61 -13.91
C GLU A 90 15.17 -8.43 -15.42
N LYS A 91 15.53 -9.49 -16.17
CA LYS A 91 15.60 -9.46 -17.64
C LYS A 91 14.30 -9.91 -18.28
N THR A 92 13.50 -10.67 -17.56
CA THR A 92 12.18 -11.10 -18.02
C THR A 92 11.15 -10.01 -17.77
N SER A 93 10.04 -10.02 -18.51
CA SER A 93 8.91 -9.11 -18.25
C SER A 93 8.08 -9.57 -17.04
N PHE A 94 8.75 -9.99 -15.96
CA PHE A 94 8.08 -10.42 -14.74
C PHE A 94 7.37 -9.23 -14.09
N TYR A 95 6.04 -9.32 -14.03
CA TYR A 95 5.19 -8.16 -13.79
C TYR A 95 5.53 -7.33 -12.53
N PRO A 96 5.73 -7.92 -11.34
CA PRO A 96 6.13 -7.14 -10.15
C PRO A 96 7.44 -6.36 -10.32
N ALA A 97 8.44 -6.93 -11.01
CA ALA A 97 9.69 -6.23 -11.30
C ALA A 97 9.43 -5.00 -12.19
N GLU A 98 8.60 -5.18 -13.21
CA GLU A 98 8.24 -4.12 -14.15
C GLU A 98 7.44 -3.00 -13.48
N VAL A 99 6.52 -3.35 -12.57
CA VAL A 99 5.79 -2.38 -11.73
C VAL A 99 6.76 -1.52 -10.94
N TRP A 100 7.73 -2.13 -10.25
CA TRP A 100 8.66 -1.37 -9.41
C TRP A 100 9.69 -0.58 -10.21
N LYS A 101 10.12 -1.08 -11.38
CA LYS A 101 10.94 -0.30 -12.31
C LYS A 101 10.19 0.94 -12.83
N GLU A 102 8.91 0.80 -13.16
CA GLU A 102 8.06 1.91 -13.60
C GLU A 102 7.77 2.89 -12.46
N TYR A 103 7.36 2.37 -11.30
CA TYR A 103 7.05 3.17 -10.12
C TYR A 103 8.27 3.96 -9.62
N SER A 104 9.46 3.39 -9.75
CA SER A 104 10.72 4.08 -9.42
C SER A 104 10.97 5.34 -10.25
N LYS A 105 10.27 5.55 -11.37
CA LYS A 105 10.32 6.85 -12.09
C LYS A 105 9.56 7.95 -11.34
N GLY A 106 8.53 7.59 -10.56
CA GLY A 106 7.82 8.47 -9.63
C GLY A 106 8.58 8.67 -8.34
N ASP A 107 9.16 7.60 -7.82
CA ASP A 107 9.98 7.64 -6.62
C ASP A 107 11.25 6.78 -6.75
N SER A 108 12.36 7.42 -7.14
CA SER A 108 13.62 6.72 -7.38
C SER A 108 14.23 6.12 -6.12
N ARG A 109 13.73 6.46 -4.93
CA ARG A 109 14.16 5.86 -3.66
C ARG A 109 13.88 4.35 -3.61
N TYR A 110 12.90 3.86 -4.38
CA TYR A 110 12.67 2.41 -4.54
C TYR A 110 13.81 1.74 -5.30
N ALA A 111 14.21 2.27 -6.46
CA ALA A 111 15.36 1.76 -7.20
C ALA A 111 16.68 1.93 -6.41
N ALA A 112 16.83 3.04 -5.70
CA ALA A 112 17.98 3.30 -4.83
C ALA A 112 18.00 2.46 -3.55
N ARG A 113 16.92 1.70 -3.27
CA ARG A 113 16.76 0.91 -2.05
C ARG A 113 16.96 1.76 -0.79
N ASP A 114 16.37 2.96 -0.78
CA ASP A 114 16.44 3.85 0.36
C ASP A 114 16.00 3.14 1.65
N SER A 115 16.77 3.36 2.72
CA SER A 115 16.57 2.66 3.99
C SER A 115 15.21 2.95 4.62
N CYS A 116 14.70 4.17 4.49
CA CYS A 116 13.39 4.54 5.02
C CYS A 116 12.29 3.87 4.21
N VAL A 117 12.33 3.97 2.88
CA VAL A 117 11.35 3.32 1.99
C VAL A 117 11.33 1.81 2.22
N VAL A 118 12.49 1.13 2.17
CA VAL A 118 12.57 -0.32 2.40
C VAL A 118 12.04 -0.72 3.79
N THR A 119 12.27 0.10 4.81
CA THR A 119 11.77 -0.18 6.17
C THR A 119 10.26 -0.04 6.27
N VAL A 120 9.70 1.05 5.74
CA VAL A 120 8.25 1.29 5.74
C VAL A 120 7.54 0.17 4.97
N GLU A 121 8.00 -0.11 3.75
CA GLU A 121 7.45 -1.16 2.89
C GLU A 121 7.62 -2.56 3.50
N GLY A 122 8.72 -2.80 4.22
CA GLY A 122 8.95 -4.03 4.95
C GLY A 122 7.90 -4.25 6.04
N ILE A 123 7.61 -3.20 6.82
CA ILE A 123 6.58 -3.24 7.86
C ILE A 123 5.19 -3.43 7.26
N THR A 124 4.85 -2.71 6.19
CA THR A 124 3.54 -2.83 5.53
C THR A 124 3.36 -4.23 4.95
N ALA A 125 4.37 -4.79 4.28
CA ALA A 125 4.31 -6.12 3.69
C ALA A 125 4.15 -7.24 4.72
N VAL A 126 4.90 -7.20 5.83
CA VAL A 126 4.93 -8.31 6.81
C VAL A 126 3.92 -8.17 7.95
N LEU A 127 3.49 -6.96 8.29
CA LEU A 127 2.53 -6.71 9.37
C LEU A 127 1.18 -6.23 8.84
N GLU A 128 1.16 -5.13 8.10
CA GLU A 128 -0.11 -4.48 7.72
C GLU A 128 -0.88 -5.26 6.65
N GLY A 129 -0.18 -5.90 5.72
CA GLY A 129 -0.75 -6.78 4.71
C GLY A 129 -1.52 -7.94 5.35
N PRO A 130 -0.86 -8.79 6.17
CA PRO A 130 -1.52 -9.87 6.90
C PRO A 130 -2.62 -9.37 7.85
N ALA A 131 -2.39 -8.25 8.55
CA ALA A 131 -3.39 -7.65 9.44
C ALA A 131 -4.64 -7.19 8.66
N SER A 132 -4.48 -6.69 7.43
CA SER A 132 -5.59 -6.30 6.55
C SER A 132 -6.42 -7.51 6.14
N LEU A 133 -5.79 -8.65 5.81
CA LEU A 133 -6.51 -9.90 5.56
C LEU A 133 -7.23 -10.40 6.82
N LEU A 134 -6.59 -10.27 7.99
CA LEU A 134 -7.24 -10.57 9.27
C LEU A 134 -8.43 -9.64 9.53
N ALA A 135 -8.39 -8.38 9.11
CA ALA A 135 -9.51 -7.44 9.22
C ALA A 135 -10.70 -7.91 8.36
N VAL A 136 -10.47 -8.40 7.14
CA VAL A 136 -11.52 -9.02 6.31
C VAL A 136 -12.18 -10.18 7.06
N TYR A 137 -11.40 -11.10 7.63
CA TYR A 137 -11.90 -12.21 8.43
C TYR A 137 -12.68 -11.73 9.67
N ALA A 138 -12.15 -10.76 10.41
CA ALA A 138 -12.75 -10.23 11.62
C ALA A 138 -14.10 -9.54 11.34
N ILE A 139 -14.22 -8.85 10.19
CA ILE A 139 -15.49 -8.28 9.72
C ILE A 139 -16.46 -9.40 9.36
N ALA A 140 -16.05 -10.36 8.52
CA ALA A 140 -16.88 -11.46 8.04
C ALA A 140 -17.47 -12.30 9.18
N THR A 141 -16.66 -12.57 10.21
CA THR A 141 -17.03 -13.38 11.38
C THR A 141 -17.50 -12.57 12.59
N LYS A 142 -17.68 -11.24 12.42
CA LYS A 142 -18.19 -10.33 13.45
C LYS A 142 -17.43 -10.39 14.78
N LYS A 143 -16.10 -10.50 14.71
CA LYS A 143 -15.25 -10.49 15.91
C LYS A 143 -15.34 -9.15 16.63
N SER A 144 -15.30 -9.17 17.96
CA SER A 144 -15.37 -7.96 18.80
C SER A 144 -14.23 -6.97 18.50
N TYR A 145 -13.03 -7.48 18.23
CA TYR A 145 -11.84 -6.67 17.95
C TYR A 145 -11.79 -6.07 16.53
N ARG A 146 -12.79 -6.32 15.67
CA ARG A 146 -12.75 -5.91 14.25
C ARG A 146 -12.57 -4.40 14.05
N TYR A 147 -13.11 -3.56 14.93
CA TYR A 147 -12.97 -2.11 14.82
C TYR A 147 -11.61 -1.64 15.36
N THR A 148 -11.13 -2.24 16.45
CA THR A 148 -9.81 -1.97 17.02
C THR A 148 -8.70 -2.34 16.04
N LEU A 149 -8.82 -3.50 15.38
CA LEU A 149 -7.87 -3.95 14.38
C LEU A 149 -7.81 -2.99 13.19
N GLN A 150 -8.96 -2.61 12.64
CA GLN A 150 -9.03 -1.64 11.54
C GLN A 150 -8.43 -0.28 11.91
N LEU A 151 -8.73 0.23 13.12
CA LEU A 151 -8.14 1.46 13.61
C LEU A 151 -6.61 1.34 13.73
N SER A 152 -6.11 0.21 14.24
CA SER A 152 -4.67 -0.01 14.42
C SER A 152 -3.94 -0.03 13.07
N ILE A 153 -4.48 -0.76 12.09
CA ILE A 153 -3.93 -0.81 10.72
C ILE A 153 -3.97 0.58 10.08
N SER A 154 -5.11 1.28 10.17
CA SER A 154 -5.22 2.62 9.58
C SER A 154 -4.25 3.63 10.19
N LEU A 155 -3.99 3.57 11.50
CA LEU A 155 -2.98 4.43 12.13
C LEU A 155 -1.57 4.07 11.69
N GLY A 156 -1.27 2.77 11.49
CA GLY A 156 0.00 2.32 10.89
C GLY A 156 0.21 2.90 9.49
N GLN A 157 -0.79 2.78 8.62
CA GLN A 157 -0.76 3.33 7.26
C GLN A 157 -0.57 4.85 7.24
N LEU A 158 -1.28 5.58 8.11
CA LEU A 158 -1.16 7.03 8.22
C LEU A 158 0.22 7.44 8.73
N TYR A 159 0.78 6.68 9.69
CA TYR A 159 2.14 6.93 10.17
C TYR A 159 3.18 6.63 9.09
N GLY A 160 3.09 5.48 8.43
CA GLY A 160 3.99 5.08 7.34
C GLY A 160 3.96 6.06 6.19
N THR A 161 2.77 6.49 5.75
CA THR A 161 2.64 7.52 4.71
C THR A 161 3.16 8.89 5.15
N ALA A 162 2.94 9.29 6.41
CA ALA A 162 3.53 10.52 6.93
C ALA A 162 5.06 10.47 6.92
N VAL A 163 5.66 9.36 7.39
CA VAL A 163 7.11 9.15 7.33
C VAL A 163 7.59 9.19 5.88
N TYR A 164 6.93 8.48 4.97
CA TYR A 164 7.26 8.44 3.54
C TYR A 164 7.31 9.82 2.88
N PHE A 165 6.30 10.66 3.13
CA PHE A 165 6.24 12.03 2.58
C PHE A 165 7.22 12.98 3.27
N LEU A 166 7.35 12.89 4.60
CA LEU A 166 8.23 13.78 5.35
C LEU A 166 9.70 13.52 5.02
N THR A 167 10.12 12.27 4.88
CA THR A 167 11.53 11.97 4.54
C THR A 167 11.87 12.42 3.14
N SER A 168 10.95 12.31 2.18
CA SER A 168 11.16 12.83 0.82
C SER A 168 11.42 14.33 0.84
N TYR A 169 10.64 15.06 1.63
CA TYR A 169 10.77 16.50 1.77
C TYR A 169 12.09 16.87 2.46
N LEU A 170 12.47 16.15 3.52
CA LEU A 170 13.72 16.37 4.23
C LEU A 170 14.96 16.02 3.38
N GLU A 171 14.85 15.07 2.47
CA GLU A 171 15.88 14.68 1.49
C GLU A 171 15.95 15.64 0.28
N GLY A 172 15.14 16.70 0.27
CA GLY A 172 15.20 17.76 -0.74
C GLY A 172 14.29 17.53 -1.96
N ASP A 173 13.36 16.57 -1.89
CA ASP A 173 12.31 16.33 -2.88
C ASP A 173 12.82 16.10 -4.32
N ASN A 174 14.04 15.55 -4.44
CA ASN A 174 14.74 15.36 -5.71
C ASN A 174 14.90 13.86 -6.04
N PHE A 175 13.79 13.20 -6.35
CA PHE A 175 13.75 11.76 -6.64
C PHE A 175 12.89 11.38 -7.85
N ALA A 176 12.04 12.28 -8.37
CA ALA A 176 11.12 11.97 -9.47
C ALA A 176 11.75 12.25 -10.83
N ALA A 177 11.61 11.34 -11.78
CA ALA A 177 12.17 11.46 -13.13
C ALA A 177 11.53 12.58 -13.96
N SER A 178 10.28 12.95 -13.66
CA SER A 178 9.60 14.12 -14.23
C SER A 178 8.42 14.57 -13.37
N MET A 179 7.91 15.78 -13.62
CA MET A 179 6.74 16.32 -12.93
C MET A 179 5.48 15.46 -13.11
N TYR A 180 5.32 14.81 -14.27
CA TYR A 180 4.25 13.85 -14.49
C TYR A 180 4.33 12.67 -13.50
N HIS A 181 5.52 12.07 -13.37
CA HIS A 181 5.69 10.93 -12.47
C HIS A 181 5.51 11.36 -11.01
N TYR A 182 6.01 12.54 -10.63
CA TYR A 182 5.78 13.10 -9.30
C TYR A 182 4.28 13.19 -8.95
N TYR A 183 3.47 13.85 -9.77
CA TYR A 183 2.06 13.99 -9.41
C TYR A 183 1.27 12.69 -9.58
N ALA A 184 1.45 11.95 -10.68
CA ALA A 184 0.64 10.78 -10.97
C ALA A 184 0.98 9.58 -10.07
N TYR A 185 2.27 9.34 -9.81
CA TYR A 185 2.74 8.16 -9.07
C TYR A 185 2.96 8.50 -7.60
N TYR A 186 3.70 9.59 -7.32
CA TYR A 186 4.08 9.91 -5.95
C TYR A 186 2.94 10.55 -5.15
N ILE A 187 2.22 11.53 -5.70
CA ILE A 187 1.12 12.19 -4.98
C ILE A 187 -0.19 11.40 -5.09
N ILE A 188 -0.70 11.19 -6.31
CA ILE A 188 -2.06 10.69 -6.54
C ILE A 188 -2.19 9.23 -6.11
N ALA A 189 -1.24 8.35 -6.46
CA ALA A 189 -1.34 6.95 -6.07
C ALA A 189 -1.36 6.80 -4.54
N ASN A 190 -0.45 7.49 -3.85
CA ASN A 190 -0.32 7.44 -2.39
C ASN A 190 -1.46 8.14 -1.63
N ALA A 191 -2.18 9.09 -2.24
CA ALA A 191 -3.27 9.82 -1.59
C ALA A 191 -4.36 8.90 -1.02
N SER A 192 -4.58 7.74 -1.66
CA SER A 192 -5.58 6.76 -1.19
C SER A 192 -5.25 6.19 0.20
N TRP A 193 -3.96 5.94 0.49
CA TRP A 193 -3.45 5.49 1.79
C TRP A 193 -3.43 6.58 2.87
N VAL A 194 -3.75 7.82 2.51
CA VAL A 194 -4.00 8.90 3.49
C VAL A 194 -5.50 9.07 3.73
N VAL A 195 -6.27 9.24 2.66
CA VAL A 195 -7.69 9.61 2.76
C VAL A 195 -8.53 8.48 3.33
N ILE A 196 -8.38 7.26 2.80
CA ILE A 196 -9.25 6.14 3.18
C ILE A 196 -8.98 5.68 4.62
N PRO A 197 -7.71 5.49 5.04
CA PRO A 197 -7.40 5.17 6.44
C PRO A 197 -7.86 6.24 7.44
N THR A 198 -7.83 7.53 7.07
CA THR A 198 -8.39 8.61 7.90
C THR A 198 -9.89 8.42 8.13
N ILE A 199 -10.65 8.17 7.05
CA ILE A 199 -12.10 7.94 7.13
C ILE A 199 -12.41 6.70 7.98
N ILE A 200 -11.66 5.61 7.80
CA ILE A 200 -11.84 4.37 8.56
C ILE A 200 -11.49 4.58 10.04
N SER A 201 -10.45 5.34 10.34
CA SER A 201 -10.05 5.69 11.70
C SER A 201 -11.18 6.42 12.43
N ILE A 202 -11.74 7.47 11.81
CA ILE A 202 -12.89 8.21 12.36
C ILE A 202 -14.10 7.29 12.57
N TYR A 203 -14.39 6.43 11.59
CA TYR A 203 -15.50 5.49 11.67
C TYR A 203 -15.32 4.49 12.82
N CYS A 204 -14.15 3.87 12.93
CA CYS A 204 -13.86 2.88 13.95
C CYS A 204 -13.81 3.50 15.34
N TRP A 205 -13.20 4.68 15.49
CA TRP A 205 -13.19 5.45 16.73
C TRP A 205 -14.61 5.70 17.25
N LYS A 206 -15.51 6.19 16.40
CA LYS A 206 -16.92 6.41 16.76
C LYS A 206 -17.61 5.12 17.20
N LYS A 207 -17.35 3.99 16.52
CA LYS A 207 -17.95 2.69 16.87
C LYS A 207 -17.44 2.15 18.21
N ILE A 208 -16.15 2.26 18.46
CA ILE A 208 -15.52 1.84 19.72
C ILE A 208 -16.07 2.69 20.88
N SER A 209 -16.03 4.01 20.76
CA SER A 209 -16.50 4.93 21.79
C SER A 209 -17.99 4.74 22.13
N ALA A 210 -18.84 4.55 21.11
CA ALA A 210 -20.27 4.28 21.33
C ALA A 210 -20.50 2.94 22.07
N ALA A 211 -19.71 1.91 21.76
CA ALA A 211 -19.83 0.61 22.45
C ALA A 211 -19.46 0.73 23.94
N LEU A 212 -18.40 1.47 24.26
CA LEU A 212 -17.98 1.73 25.65
C LEU A 212 -19.04 2.52 26.42
N GLN A 213 -19.59 3.58 25.83
CA GLN A 213 -20.68 4.35 26.46
C GLN A 213 -21.90 3.48 26.78
N LEU A 214 -22.31 2.61 25.86
CA LEU A 214 -23.42 1.69 26.09
C LEU A 214 -23.13 0.68 27.21
N GLN A 215 -21.88 0.25 27.35
CA GLN A 215 -21.46 -0.65 28.42
C GLN A 215 -21.55 0.05 29.79
N GLU A 216 -21.09 1.29 29.90
CA GLU A 216 -21.18 2.06 31.14
C GLU A 216 -22.64 2.34 31.53
N LEU A 217 -23.50 2.73 30.58
CA LEU A 217 -24.92 2.93 30.84
C LEU A 217 -25.62 1.65 31.34
N LYS A 218 -25.22 0.48 30.85
CA LYS A 218 -25.74 -0.81 31.33
C LYS A 218 -25.29 -1.10 32.76
N LYS A 219 -24.03 -0.81 33.11
CA LYS A 219 -23.53 -0.97 34.48
C LYS A 219 -24.26 -0.06 35.46
N THR A 220 -24.53 1.18 35.09
CA THR A 220 -25.27 2.13 35.95
C THR A 220 -26.72 1.71 36.18
N LYS A 221 -27.39 1.10 35.19
CA LYS A 221 -28.76 0.59 35.35
C LYS A 221 -28.88 -0.70 36.18
N LEU A 222 -27.77 -1.42 36.37
CA LEU A 222 -27.69 -2.66 37.16
C LEU A 222 -27.31 -2.41 38.62
N ARG A 223 -26.89 -1.19 38.97
CA ARG A 223 -26.64 -0.73 40.33
C ARG A 223 -27.86 0.00 40.86
#